data_AF-A0A7S0KRK3-F1
#
_entry.id   AF-A0A7S0KRK3-F1
#
_cell.length_a   1.000
_cell.length_b   1.000
_cell.length_c   1.000
_cell.angle_alpha   90.00
_cell.angle_beta   90.00
_cell.angle_gamma   90.00
#
_symmetry.space_group_name_H-M   'P 1'
#
loop_
_entity.id
_entity.type
_entity.pdbx_description
1 polymer ?
#
loop_
_entity_poly.entity_id
_entity_poly.type
_entity_poly.pdbx_seq_one_letter_code
_entity_poly.pdbx_strand_id
1 'polypeptide(L)'
;RLHILSDFESERKQREHLIKQLEAEQKLRQSLQKAVSTKEELRLKAEEEIERLNQDIQEMMDEIDRLKTFEPPEKMDENRVAVKLFLEEDIRFLELDPDVSYEELIIAVGKVFIETYVIKFEDEDKHHITLKTSEDLKIAVRQYEKNESQYLKLILEKAGAKKTTMFGFKKKKRIGDEDNEQKKSGGSMFSMFR
;
A
#
# COMPACT_ATOMS: atom_id res chain seq x y z
N ARG A 1 25.09 65.36 70.24
CA ARG A 1 26.17 64.37 69.95
C ARG A 1 25.61 62.99 69.58
N LEU A 2 24.58 62.48 70.26
CA LEU A 2 23.93 61.19 69.94
C LEU A 2 23.15 61.17 68.62
N HIS A 3 22.39 62.24 68.29
CA HIS A 3 21.63 62.32 67.02
C HIS A 3 22.53 62.25 65.77
N ILE A 4 23.66 62.95 65.78
CA ILE A 4 24.62 62.95 64.67
C ILE A 4 25.15 61.55 64.38
N LEU A 5 25.40 60.74 65.42
CA LEU A 5 25.87 59.35 65.25
C LEU A 5 24.78 58.44 64.67
N SER A 6 23.52 58.66 65.03
CA SER A 6 22.36 57.94 64.45
C SER A 6 22.18 58.27 62.96
N ASP A 7 22.35 59.55 62.58
CA ASP A 7 22.23 59.98 61.19
C ASP A 7 23.34 59.35 60.33
N PHE A 8 24.58 59.32 60.82
CA PHE A 8 25.69 58.63 60.15
C PHE A 8 25.46 57.11 59.99
N GLU A 9 24.87 56.45 60.99
CA GLU A 9 24.57 55.03 60.89
C GLU A 9 23.45 54.75 59.86
N SER A 10 22.44 55.61 59.81
CA SER A 10 21.36 55.53 58.82
C SER A 10 21.88 55.76 57.40
N GLU A 11 22.76 56.76 57.21
CA GLU A 11 23.38 57.07 55.92
C GLU A 11 24.31 55.93 55.47
N ARG A 12 25.07 55.34 56.40
CA ARG A 12 25.89 54.16 56.12
C ARG A 12 25.05 52.99 55.63
N LYS A 13 23.93 52.68 56.31
CA LYS A 13 23.01 51.60 55.91
C LYS A 13 22.40 51.85 54.53
N GLN A 14 22.02 53.10 54.24
CA GLN A 14 21.52 53.49 52.92
C GLN A 14 22.58 53.31 51.83
N ARG A 15 23.83 53.72 52.09
CA ARG A 15 24.95 53.53 51.15
C ARG A 15 25.26 52.04 50.92
N GLU A 16 25.28 51.23 51.97
CA GLU A 16 25.48 49.78 51.86
C GLU A 16 24.36 49.10 51.06
N HIS A 17 23.11 49.54 51.23
CA HIS A 17 21.98 49.06 50.44
C HIS A 17 22.10 49.45 48.96
N LEU A 18 22.47 50.69 48.67
CA LEU A 18 22.68 51.16 47.30
C LEU A 18 23.81 50.39 46.60
N ILE A 19 24.91 50.12 47.30
CA ILE A 19 26.02 49.31 46.76
C ILE A 19 25.53 47.91 46.40
N LYS A 20 24.76 47.25 47.28
CA LYS A 20 24.18 45.93 46.99
C LYS A 20 23.24 45.95 45.79
N GLN A 21 22.43 47.00 45.64
CA GLN A 21 21.56 47.16 44.48
C GLN A 21 22.38 47.33 43.19
N LEU A 22 23.42 48.17 43.21
CA LEU A 22 24.31 48.37 42.07
C LEU A 22 25.06 47.09 41.69
N GLU A 23 25.54 46.32 42.66
CA GLU A 23 26.18 45.02 42.42
C GLU A 23 25.21 44.00 41.80
N ALA A 24 23.97 43.95 42.30
CA ALA A 24 22.92 43.09 41.73
C ALA A 24 22.59 43.51 40.29
N GLU A 25 22.47 44.81 40.03
CA GLU A 25 22.23 45.33 38.68
C GLU A 25 23.38 45.00 37.73
N GLN A 26 24.64 45.14 38.16
CA GLN A 26 25.80 44.76 37.36
C GLN A 26 25.82 43.27 37.02
N LYS A 27 25.50 42.39 37.99
CA LYS A 27 25.38 40.94 37.75
C LYS A 27 24.26 40.63 36.76
N LEU A 28 23.11 41.29 36.87
CA LEU A 28 22.01 41.14 35.93
C LEU A 28 22.42 41.58 34.52
N ARG A 29 23.11 42.72 34.37
CA ARG A 29 23.62 43.18 33.06
C ARG A 29 24.59 42.19 32.43
N GLN A 30 25.52 41.63 33.21
CA GLN A 30 26.45 40.61 32.71
C GLN A 30 25.71 39.33 32.30
N SER A 31 24.73 38.89 33.09
CA SER A 31 23.91 37.72 32.75
C SER A 31 23.09 37.96 31.49
N LEU A 32 22.52 39.15 31.34
CA LEU A 32 21.75 39.52 30.15
C LEU A 32 22.64 39.54 28.91
N GLN A 33 23.84 40.12 29.01
CA GLN A 33 24.80 40.14 27.90
C GLN A 33 25.18 38.72 27.45
N LYS A 34 25.42 37.81 28.40
CA LYS A 34 25.66 36.39 28.10
C LYS A 34 24.45 35.75 27.42
N ALA A 35 23.24 35.98 27.94
CA ALA A 35 22.03 35.42 27.36
C ALA A 35 21.78 35.92 25.92
N VAL A 36 22.02 37.20 25.66
CA VAL A 36 21.94 37.78 24.31
C VAL A 36 22.96 37.15 23.37
N SER A 37 24.23 37.03 23.80
CA SER A 37 25.28 36.36 23.03
C SER A 37 24.90 34.92 22.68
N THR A 38 24.43 34.14 23.66
CA THR A 38 23.99 32.75 23.41
C THR A 38 22.80 32.67 22.48
N LYS A 39 21.88 33.65 22.54
CA LYS A 39 20.72 33.71 21.65
C LYS A 39 21.15 34.01 20.21
N GLU A 40 22.11 34.91 20.01
CA GLU A 40 22.66 35.23 18.69
C GLU A 40 23.41 34.03 18.09
N GLU A 41 24.23 33.33 18.88
CA GLU A 41 24.89 32.10 18.43
C GLU A 41 23.91 31.00 18.01
N LEU A 42 22.84 30.80 18.79
CA LEU A 42 21.79 29.83 18.44
C LEU A 42 21.03 30.25 17.18
N ARG A 43 20.82 31.56 16.98
CA ARG A 43 20.18 32.08 15.77
C ARG A 43 21.04 31.82 14.54
N LEU A 44 22.34 32.10 14.62
CA LEU A 44 23.29 31.84 13.52
C LEU A 44 23.33 30.34 13.17
N LYS A 45 23.41 29.45 14.16
CA LYS A 45 23.36 28.00 13.92
C LYS A 45 22.07 27.54 13.28
N ALA A 46 20.94 28.12 13.67
CA ALA A 46 19.65 27.82 13.06
C ALA A 46 19.58 28.33 11.60
N GLU A 47 20.12 29.51 11.31
CA GLU A 47 20.23 30.06 9.96
C GLU A 47 21.11 29.18 9.06
N GLU A 48 22.28 28.73 9.55
CA GLU A 48 23.16 27.80 8.83
C GLU A 48 22.50 26.44 8.55
N GLU A 49 21.74 25.90 9.52
CA GLU A 49 21.03 24.64 9.34
C GLU A 49 19.90 24.75 8.31
N ILE A 50 19.16 25.87 8.32
CA ILE A 50 18.15 26.15 7.31
C ILE A 50 18.79 26.24 5.92
N GLU A 51 19.95 26.87 5.80
CA GLU A 51 20.67 26.96 4.53
C GLU A 51 21.12 25.58 4.02
N ARG A 52 21.63 24.72 4.91
CA ARG A 52 21.93 23.32 4.57
C ARG A 52 20.71 22.55 4.10
N LEU A 53 19.60 22.61 4.85
CA LEU A 53 18.36 21.92 4.48
C LEU A 53 17.81 22.42 3.15
N ASN A 54 17.92 23.72 2.87
CA ASN A 54 17.51 24.27 1.58
C ASN A 54 18.37 23.75 0.42
N GLN A 55 19.68 23.56 0.64
CA GLN A 55 20.56 22.93 -0.36
C GLN A 55 20.14 21.47 -0.60
N ASP A 56 19.94 20.68 0.46
CA ASP A 56 19.48 19.29 0.35
C ASP A 56 18.13 19.19 -0.41
N ILE A 57 17.20 20.10 -0.13
CA ILE A 57 15.91 20.16 -0.84
C ILE A 57 16.12 20.45 -2.32
N GLN A 58 16.98 21.41 -2.67
CA GLN A 58 17.28 21.70 -4.08
C GLN A 58 17.92 20.50 -4.78
N GLU A 59 18.88 19.82 -4.15
CA GLU A 59 19.48 18.61 -4.71
C GLU A 59 18.45 17.50 -4.94
N MET A 60 17.52 17.30 -4.00
CA MET A 60 16.41 16.36 -4.16
C MET A 60 15.44 16.80 -5.26
N MET A 61 15.15 18.10 -5.39
CA MET A 61 14.33 18.61 -6.49
C MET A 61 14.98 18.38 -7.85
N ASP A 62 16.29 18.62 -7.96
CA ASP A 62 17.06 18.35 -9.17
C ASP A 62 17.09 16.84 -9.50
N GLU A 63 17.20 15.97 -8.49
CA GLU A 63 17.13 14.53 -8.69
C GLU A 63 15.72 14.09 -9.13
N ILE A 64 14.67 14.65 -8.53
CA ILE A 64 13.29 14.41 -8.97
C ILE A 64 13.09 14.88 -10.40
N ASP A 65 13.61 16.04 -10.78
CA ASP A 65 13.49 16.55 -12.14
C ASP A 65 14.30 15.70 -13.13
N ARG A 66 15.48 15.21 -12.76
CA ARG A 66 16.19 14.17 -13.54
C ARG A 66 15.34 12.91 -13.73
N LEU A 67 14.71 12.42 -12.67
CA LEU A 67 13.82 11.25 -12.72
C LEU A 67 12.52 11.51 -13.51
N LYS A 68 12.03 12.77 -13.56
CA LYS A 68 10.89 13.18 -14.38
C LYS A 68 11.25 13.40 -15.85
N THR A 69 12.48 13.82 -16.16
CA THR A 69 13.00 13.85 -17.54
C THR A 69 13.31 12.45 -18.08
N PHE A 70 13.35 11.45 -17.21
CA PHE A 70 13.01 10.08 -17.60
C PHE A 70 11.51 10.06 -17.91
N GLU A 71 11.14 10.49 -19.12
CA GLU A 71 9.82 10.26 -19.67
C GLU A 71 9.45 8.79 -19.40
N PRO A 72 8.33 8.49 -18.71
CA PRO A 72 7.67 7.20 -18.91
C PRO A 72 7.51 7.08 -20.42
N PRO A 73 7.93 5.98 -21.07
CA PRO A 73 7.89 5.90 -22.52
C PRO A 73 6.54 6.39 -23.04
N GLU A 74 6.51 7.57 -23.68
CA GLU A 74 5.33 8.09 -24.34
C GLU A 74 5.12 7.26 -25.60
N LYS A 75 4.53 6.06 -25.46
CA LYS A 75 3.62 5.39 -26.40
C LYS A 75 2.84 4.34 -25.59
N MET A 76 1.65 3.97 -26.05
CA MET A 76 0.99 2.65 -25.95
C MET A 76 -0.55 2.76 -25.82
N ASP A 77 -1.17 3.82 -26.33
CA ASP A 77 -2.58 3.75 -26.72
C ASP A 77 -2.65 3.20 -28.16
N GLU A 78 -2.47 1.88 -28.33
CA GLU A 78 -2.95 1.12 -29.51
C GLU A 78 -2.76 -0.41 -29.35
N ASN A 79 -1.84 -0.89 -28.49
CA ASN A 79 -1.49 -2.32 -28.41
C ASN A 79 -1.81 -3.00 -27.06
N ARG A 80 -2.70 -2.44 -26.24
CA ARG A 80 -3.09 -3.08 -24.98
C ARG A 80 -3.82 -4.39 -25.21
N VAL A 81 -3.43 -5.43 -24.47
CA VAL A 81 -4.10 -6.73 -24.48
C VAL A 81 -5.31 -6.63 -23.55
N ALA A 82 -6.51 -6.68 -24.13
CA ALA A 82 -7.74 -6.79 -23.35
C ALA A 82 -7.80 -8.19 -22.72
N VAL A 83 -7.84 -8.27 -21.40
CA VAL A 83 -7.87 -9.52 -20.64
C VAL A 83 -9.20 -9.68 -19.93
N LYS A 84 -9.80 -10.86 -20.06
CA LYS A 84 -11.02 -11.24 -19.34
C LYS A 84 -10.69 -12.32 -18.31
N LEU A 85 -10.82 -11.94 -17.05
CA LEU A 85 -10.59 -12.79 -15.88
C LEU A 85 -11.89 -13.51 -15.51
N PHE A 86 -11.83 -14.83 -15.40
CA PHE A 86 -12.93 -15.70 -14.96
C PHE A 86 -12.59 -16.32 -13.61
N LEU A 87 -13.37 -16.01 -12.57
CA LEU A 87 -13.27 -16.62 -11.26
C LEU A 87 -14.63 -17.16 -10.85
N GLU A 88 -14.83 -18.48 -10.90
CA GLU A 88 -16.13 -19.12 -10.61
C GLU A 88 -17.28 -18.50 -11.42
N GLU A 89 -18.17 -17.74 -10.79
CA GLU A 89 -19.27 -16.99 -11.43
C GLU A 89 -18.93 -15.51 -11.70
N ASP A 90 -17.81 -15.01 -11.16
CA ASP A 90 -17.35 -13.63 -11.30
C ASP A 90 -16.50 -13.44 -12.56
N ILE A 91 -16.80 -12.38 -13.31
CA ILE A 91 -16.07 -11.98 -14.51
C ILE A 91 -15.60 -10.54 -14.36
N ARG A 92 -14.31 -10.31 -14.63
CA ARG A 92 -13.72 -8.97 -14.63
C ARG A 92 -12.83 -8.74 -15.84
N PHE A 93 -12.62 -7.48 -16.16
CA PHE A 93 -11.79 -7.05 -17.27
C PHE A 93 -10.56 -6.32 -16.74
N LEU A 94 -9.44 -6.53 -17.43
CA LEU A 94 -8.16 -5.93 -17.15
C LEU A 94 -7.50 -5.59 -18.48
N GLU A 95 -6.80 -4.47 -18.55
CA GLU A 95 -5.95 -4.15 -19.68
C GLU A 95 -4.51 -4.37 -19.27
N LEU A 96 -3.75 -5.09 -20.08
CA LEU A 96 -2.34 -5.36 -19.85
C LEU A 96 -1.50 -4.85 -21.01
N ASP A 97 -0.28 -4.44 -20.70
CA ASP A 97 0.73 -4.17 -21.72
C ASP A 97 1.19 -5.50 -22.36
N PRO A 98 1.49 -5.53 -23.67
CA PRO A 98 1.87 -6.76 -24.37
C PRO A 98 3.20 -7.36 -23.85
N ASP A 99 4.07 -6.53 -23.29
CA ASP A 99 5.35 -6.93 -22.70
C ASP A 99 5.27 -7.19 -21.18
N VAL A 100 4.07 -7.27 -20.61
CA VAL A 100 3.87 -7.48 -19.17
C VAL A 100 4.55 -8.76 -18.68
N SER A 101 5.20 -8.67 -17.52
CA SER A 101 5.78 -9.84 -16.86
C SER A 101 4.73 -10.66 -16.13
N TYR A 102 5.01 -11.94 -15.88
CA TYR A 102 4.12 -12.80 -15.10
C TYR A 102 3.89 -12.27 -13.68
N GLU A 103 4.89 -11.65 -13.06
CA GLU A 103 4.77 -11.08 -11.72
C GLU A 103 3.88 -9.83 -11.71
N GLU A 104 3.97 -8.98 -12.73
CA GLU A 104 3.07 -7.84 -12.89
C GLU A 104 1.63 -8.28 -13.15
N LEU A 105 1.43 -9.35 -13.93
CA LEU A 105 0.12 -9.99 -14.09
C LEU A 105 -0.44 -10.47 -12.74
N ILE A 106 0.36 -11.15 -11.91
CA ILE A 106 -0.08 -11.59 -10.57
C ILE A 106 -0.48 -10.40 -9.71
N ILE A 107 0.33 -9.33 -9.70
CA ILE A 107 0.04 -8.11 -8.95
C ILE A 107 -1.26 -7.46 -9.46
N ALA A 108 -1.46 -7.38 -10.78
CA ALA A 108 -2.65 -6.81 -11.38
C ALA A 108 -3.91 -7.62 -11.03
N VAL A 109 -3.84 -8.96 -11.11
CA VAL A 109 -4.92 -9.84 -10.65
C VAL A 109 -5.17 -9.67 -9.16
N GLY A 110 -4.12 -9.53 -8.33
CA GLY A 110 -4.21 -9.30 -6.89
C GLY A 110 -4.84 -7.95 -6.50
N LYS A 111 -4.68 -6.91 -7.33
CA LYS A 111 -5.38 -5.63 -7.17
C LYS A 111 -6.87 -5.77 -7.45
N VAL A 112 -7.24 -6.62 -8.41
CA VAL A 112 -8.62 -6.87 -8.78
C VAL A 112 -9.30 -7.79 -7.75
N PHE A 113 -8.60 -8.85 -7.33
CA PHE A 113 -9.08 -9.84 -6.37
C PHE A 113 -8.08 -9.92 -5.21
N ILE A 114 -8.51 -9.61 -3.98
CA ILE A 114 -7.66 -9.53 -2.76
C ILE A 114 -7.26 -10.94 -2.25
N GLU A 115 -6.86 -11.85 -3.14
CA GLU A 115 -6.38 -13.20 -2.82
C GLU A 115 -5.36 -13.64 -3.88
N THR A 116 -4.61 -14.72 -3.59
CA THR A 116 -3.70 -15.34 -4.55
C THR A 116 -4.41 -16.44 -5.35
N TYR A 117 -4.23 -16.39 -6.67
CA TYR A 117 -4.87 -17.32 -7.61
C TYR A 117 -3.83 -18.02 -8.47
N VAL A 118 -4.15 -19.26 -8.83
CA VAL A 118 -3.51 -19.97 -9.93
C VAL A 118 -4.16 -19.48 -11.22
N ILE A 119 -3.35 -18.86 -12.08
CA ILE A 119 -3.81 -18.28 -13.34
C ILE A 119 -3.64 -19.33 -14.44
N LYS A 120 -4.73 -19.62 -15.16
CA LYS A 120 -4.75 -20.51 -16.31
C LYS A 120 -5.19 -19.78 -17.56
N PHE A 121 -4.62 -20.16 -18.70
CA PHE A 121 -5.01 -19.72 -20.02
C PHE A 121 -5.73 -20.86 -20.76
N GLU A 122 -6.69 -20.54 -21.61
CA GLU A 122 -7.37 -21.50 -22.49
C GLU A 122 -6.79 -21.42 -23.90
N ASP A 123 -6.16 -22.51 -24.36
CA ASP A 123 -5.58 -22.58 -25.72
C ASP A 123 -6.64 -22.80 -26.81
N GLU A 124 -6.21 -22.81 -28.08
CA GLU A 124 -7.05 -23.09 -29.27
C GLU A 124 -7.83 -24.41 -29.16
N ASP A 125 -7.28 -25.40 -28.47
CA ASP A 125 -7.86 -26.73 -28.28
C ASP A 125 -8.74 -26.82 -27.02
N LYS A 126 -8.95 -25.70 -26.33
CA LYS A 126 -9.71 -25.56 -25.08
C LYS A 126 -9.10 -26.28 -23.88
N HIS A 127 -7.78 -26.47 -23.88
CA HIS A 127 -7.05 -26.92 -22.72
C HIS A 127 -6.73 -25.75 -21.79
N HIS A 128 -6.88 -25.98 -20.49
CA HIS A 128 -6.49 -25.02 -19.47
C HIS A 128 -5.03 -25.21 -19.07
N ILE A 129 -4.15 -24.36 -19.60
CA ILE A 129 -2.71 -24.36 -19.32
C ILE A 129 -2.43 -23.42 -18.15
N THR A 130 -1.70 -23.90 -17.14
CA THR A 130 -1.33 -23.05 -15.98
C THR A 130 -0.14 -22.18 -16.34
N LEU A 131 -0.29 -20.86 -16.20
CA LEU A 131 0.80 -19.90 -16.37
C LEU A 131 1.70 -19.96 -15.12
N LYS A 132 3.01 -20.08 -15.32
CA LYS A 132 3.99 -20.09 -14.23
C LYS A 132 5.14 -19.12 -14.44
N THR A 133 5.36 -18.71 -15.69
CA THR A 133 6.49 -17.89 -16.10
C THR A 133 6.04 -16.82 -17.09
N SER A 134 6.87 -15.79 -17.26
CA SER A 134 6.64 -14.75 -18.28
C SER A 134 6.68 -15.32 -19.71
N GLU A 135 7.37 -16.44 -19.94
CA GLU A 135 7.38 -17.09 -21.25
C GLU A 135 6.02 -17.74 -21.58
N ASP A 136 5.39 -18.39 -20.58
CA ASP A 136 4.04 -18.95 -20.75
C ASP A 136 3.03 -17.84 -21.08
N LEU A 137 3.17 -16.67 -20.44
CA LEU A 137 2.32 -15.51 -20.69
C LEU A 137 2.52 -14.95 -22.10
N LYS A 138 3.76 -14.83 -22.57
CA LYS A 138 4.05 -14.41 -23.96
C LYS A 138 3.45 -15.35 -24.98
N ILE A 139 3.48 -16.66 -24.73
CA ILE A 139 2.84 -17.65 -25.60
C ILE A 139 1.33 -17.43 -25.64
N ALA A 140 0.69 -17.23 -24.48
CA ALA A 140 -0.73 -16.95 -24.38
C ALA A 140 -1.15 -15.67 -25.13
N VAL A 141 -0.37 -14.59 -24.99
CA VAL A 141 -0.60 -13.31 -25.70
C VAL A 141 -0.44 -13.50 -27.22
N ARG A 142 0.62 -14.15 -27.69
CA ARG A 142 0.82 -14.44 -29.12
C ARG A 142 -0.30 -15.28 -29.71
N GLN A 143 -0.81 -16.24 -28.95
CA GLN A 143 -1.93 -17.07 -29.37
C GLN A 143 -3.23 -16.27 -29.44
N TYR A 144 -3.46 -15.36 -28.49
CA TYR A 144 -4.56 -14.39 -28.53
C TYR A 144 -4.50 -13.51 -29.78
N GLU A 145 -3.33 -12.95 -30.11
CA GLU A 145 -3.12 -12.10 -31.28
C GLU A 145 -3.36 -12.86 -32.59
N LYS A 146 -2.83 -14.10 -32.69
CA LYS A 146 -2.99 -14.95 -33.87
C LYS A 146 -4.45 -15.32 -34.14
N ASN A 147 -5.26 -15.47 -33.09
CA ASN A 147 -6.66 -15.88 -33.19
C ASN A 147 -7.62 -14.71 -33.34
N GLU A 148 -7.13 -13.46 -33.44
CA GLU A 148 -7.94 -12.23 -33.50
C GLU A 148 -9.06 -12.22 -32.44
N SER A 149 -8.78 -12.78 -31.27
CA SER A 149 -9.75 -12.88 -30.20
C SER A 149 -10.04 -11.48 -29.65
N GLN A 150 -11.29 -11.23 -29.23
CA GLN A 150 -11.65 -9.92 -28.66
C GLN A 150 -10.98 -9.65 -27.31
N TYR A 151 -10.59 -10.71 -26.59
CA TYR A 151 -9.89 -10.64 -25.32
C TYR A 151 -9.09 -11.92 -25.05
N LEU A 152 -7.99 -11.81 -24.33
CA LEU A 152 -7.26 -12.92 -23.74
C LEU A 152 -8.07 -13.47 -22.56
N LYS A 153 -8.45 -14.74 -22.63
CA LYS A 153 -9.24 -15.41 -21.58
C LYS A 153 -8.31 -16.03 -20.54
N LEU A 154 -8.42 -15.56 -19.29
CA LEU A 154 -7.72 -16.14 -18.15
C LEU A 154 -8.71 -16.65 -17.10
N ILE A 155 -8.44 -17.84 -16.58
CA ILE A 155 -9.23 -18.52 -15.56
C ILE A 155 -8.43 -18.50 -14.26
N LEU A 156 -9.04 -18.00 -13.20
CA LEU A 156 -8.47 -17.90 -11.87
C LEU A 156 -9.01 -19.04 -11.01
N GLU A 157 -8.12 -19.80 -10.39
CA GLU A 157 -8.45 -20.80 -9.38
C GLU A 157 -7.81 -20.41 -8.04
N LYS A 158 -8.58 -20.40 -6.94
CA LYS A 158 -8.03 -20.03 -5.62
C LYS A 158 -6.83 -20.89 -5.25
N ALA A 159 -5.68 -20.26 -5.00
CA ALA A 159 -4.48 -20.97 -4.59
C ALA A 159 -4.69 -21.58 -3.20
N GLY A 160 -4.74 -22.91 -3.12
CA GLY A 160 -4.94 -23.64 -1.85
C GLY A 160 -6.35 -24.18 -1.61
N ALA A 161 -7.30 -23.96 -2.53
CA ALA A 161 -8.56 -24.71 -2.50
C ALA A 161 -8.28 -26.17 -2.90
N LYS A 162 -8.33 -27.07 -1.91
CA LYS A 162 -8.34 -28.52 -2.15
C LYS A 162 -9.40 -28.82 -3.22
N LYS A 163 -9.02 -29.57 -4.26
CA LYS A 163 -9.94 -30.08 -5.30
C LYS A 163 -11.16 -30.73 -4.65
N THR A 164 -12.26 -30.00 -4.52
CA THR A 164 -13.59 -30.57 -4.34
C THR A 164 -14.00 -31.07 -5.71
N THR A 165 -13.71 -32.35 -5.93
CA THR A 165 -14.21 -33.17 -7.03
C THR A 165 -15.74 -33.06 -7.09
N MET A 166 -16.26 -32.10 -7.87
CA MET A 166 -17.65 -32.08 -8.31
C MET A 166 -17.73 -32.73 -9.69
N PHE A 167 -17.41 -34.03 -9.76
CA PHE A 167 -17.86 -34.87 -10.86
C PHE A 167 -19.34 -35.19 -10.63
N GLY A 168 -20.20 -34.30 -11.12
CA GLY A 168 -21.62 -34.59 -11.28
C GLY A 168 -21.80 -35.73 -12.28
N PHE A 169 -22.06 -36.94 -11.77
CA PHE A 169 -22.59 -38.05 -12.56
C PHE A 169 -23.93 -37.62 -13.16
N LYS A 170 -23.92 -37.09 -14.38
CA LYS A 170 -25.13 -36.90 -15.19
C LYS A 170 -25.56 -38.26 -15.72
N LYS A 171 -26.24 -39.03 -14.86
CA LYS A 171 -26.92 -40.27 -15.23
C LYS A 171 -28.03 -39.90 -16.21
N LYS A 172 -27.83 -40.19 -17.51
CA LYS A 172 -28.88 -40.12 -18.54
C LYS A 172 -30.06 -40.98 -18.08
N LYS A 173 -31.20 -40.36 -17.76
CA LYS A 173 -32.51 -41.03 -17.74
C LYS A 173 -32.88 -41.36 -19.18
N ARG A 174 -32.97 -42.65 -19.51
CA ARG A 174 -33.77 -43.13 -20.65
C ARG A 174 -35.22 -43.27 -20.21
N ILE A 175 -36.12 -42.93 -21.11
CA ILE A 175 -37.58 -43.01 -21.04
C ILE A 175 -38.03 -44.36 -21.66
N GLY A 176 -39.03 -45.01 -21.04
CA GLY A 176 -39.75 -46.22 -21.51
C GLY A 176 -38.96 -47.53 -21.32
N ASP A 177 -39.49 -48.65 -20.87
CA ASP A 177 -40.87 -49.15 -20.82
C ASP A 177 -40.97 -50.33 -19.84
N GLU A 178 -42.20 -50.49 -19.32
CA GLU A 178 -42.90 -51.67 -18.77
C GLU A 178 -42.34 -52.58 -17.65
N ASP A 179 -43.26 -52.74 -16.68
CA ASP A 179 -43.61 -53.93 -15.88
C ASP A 179 -42.57 -54.66 -15.03
N ASN A 180 -42.73 -54.56 -13.70
CA ASN A 180 -43.30 -55.69 -12.97
C ASN A 180 -43.86 -55.28 -11.60
N GLU A 181 -45.09 -55.70 -11.35
CA GLU A 181 -45.70 -55.75 -10.04
C GLU A 181 -44.83 -56.56 -9.06
N GLN A 182 -44.74 -56.13 -7.80
CA GLN A 182 -45.39 -56.84 -6.70
C GLN A 182 -44.93 -56.31 -5.32
N LYS A 183 -45.95 -55.93 -4.56
CA LYS A 183 -46.20 -56.32 -3.17
C LYS A 183 -45.30 -55.74 -2.06
N LYS A 184 -46.01 -54.95 -1.26
CA LYS A 184 -46.35 -55.18 0.16
C LYS A 184 -45.48 -54.50 1.22
N SER A 185 -46.23 -53.69 1.99
CA SER A 185 -46.26 -53.60 3.45
C SER A 185 -45.00 -53.09 4.16
N GLY A 186 -45.07 -52.13 5.07
CA GLY A 186 -46.23 -51.52 5.71
C GLY A 186 -45.77 -50.79 6.97
N GLY A 187 -46.68 -50.00 7.56
CA GLY A 187 -46.65 -49.53 8.95
C GLY A 187 -45.59 -48.44 9.26
N SER A 188 -45.97 -47.19 9.53
CA SER A 188 -46.78 -46.68 10.65
C SER A 188 -45.95 -46.35 11.91
N MET A 189 -46.19 -45.12 12.38
CA MET A 189 -46.15 -44.62 13.75
C MET A 189 -44.85 -44.09 14.38
N PHE A 190 -44.87 -42.76 14.57
CA PHE A 190 -44.92 -42.07 15.88
C PHE A 190 -43.78 -42.26 16.90
N SER A 191 -43.15 -41.13 17.23
CA SER A 191 -42.83 -40.57 18.57
C SER A 191 -41.69 -39.56 18.35
N MET A 192 -41.80 -38.24 18.52
CA MET A 192 -42.33 -37.40 19.61
C MET A 192 -41.90 -37.89 20.99
N PHE A 193 -40.90 -37.18 21.56
CA PHE A 193 -40.55 -36.93 22.96
C PHE A 193 -39.03 -36.67 22.98
N ARG A 194 -38.46 -35.68 23.66
CA ARG A 194 -38.94 -34.55 24.46
C ARG A 194 -37.73 -33.65 24.62
#